data_AF-A0A0F9GYN1-F1
#
_entry.id   AF-A0A0F9GYN1-F1
#
_cell.length_a   1.000
_cell.length_b   1.000
_cell.length_c   1.000
_cell.angle_alpha   90.00
_cell.angle_beta   90.00
_cell.angle_gamma   90.00
#
_symmetry.space_group_name_H-M   'P 1'
#
loop_
_entity.id
_entity.type
_entity.pdbx_description
1 polymer ?
#
loop_
_entity_poly.entity_id
_entity_poly.type
_entity_poly.pdbx_seq_one_letter_code
_entity_poly.pdbx_strand_id
1 'polypeptide(L)'
;MTINAVRLTENSWILYNKRQKCGLMRTNGEGYSILGEPFFGDYLSFEELQERVGDKIKFVKSKIKKQSEENILNEYPVKHIEMFDTKIEEKYSTYTKKQGSSDRYAAGYYGVKFKGAWVPKYCPRAKTLEDYPYIGPFKDKISRDHILRIENNKK
;
A
#
# COMPACT_ATOMS: atom_id res chain seq x y z
N MET A 1 7.97 -23.30 12.12
CA MET A 1 7.51 -22.21 11.21
C MET A 1 6.56 -21.33 12.01
N THR A 2 6.70 -20.01 11.92
CA THR A 2 5.86 -19.06 12.69
C THR A 2 5.15 -18.14 11.71
N ILE A 3 3.83 -18.05 11.85
CA ILE A 3 2.94 -17.22 11.06
C ILE A 3 2.44 -16.09 11.94
N ASN A 4 2.58 -14.87 11.46
CA ASN A 4 2.04 -13.70 12.16
C ASN A 4 0.65 -13.39 11.61
N ALA A 5 -0.35 -13.45 12.47
CA ALA A 5 -1.70 -13.00 12.17
C ALA A 5 -1.83 -11.52 12.52
N VAL A 6 -1.94 -10.68 11.49
CA VAL A 6 -2.04 -9.22 11.61
C VAL A 6 -3.50 -8.83 11.45
N ARG A 7 -4.09 -8.22 12.48
CA ARG A 7 -5.51 -7.82 12.45
C ARG A 7 -5.79 -6.86 11.28
N LEU A 8 -6.80 -7.19 10.48
CA LEU A 8 -7.28 -6.41 9.35
C LEU A 8 -8.61 -5.72 9.69
N THR A 9 -9.58 -6.47 10.20
CA THR A 9 -10.86 -5.95 10.71
C THR A 9 -11.13 -6.52 12.10
N GLU A 10 -12.31 -6.25 12.66
CA GLU A 10 -12.70 -6.83 13.95
C GLU A 10 -12.67 -8.37 13.92
N ASN A 11 -13.04 -8.94 12.78
CA ASN A 11 -13.26 -10.37 12.59
C ASN A 11 -12.31 -11.00 11.55
N SER A 12 -11.27 -10.30 11.10
CA SER A 12 -10.34 -10.84 10.10
C SER A 12 -8.88 -10.45 10.34
N TRP A 13 -7.97 -11.36 9.94
CA TRP A 13 -6.52 -11.23 10.08
C TRP A 13 -5.82 -11.67 8.79
N ILE A 14 -4.78 -10.95 8.39
CA ILE A 14 -3.88 -11.37 7.32
C ILE A 14 -2.75 -12.21 7.92
N LEU A 15 -2.50 -13.38 7.34
CA LEU A 15 -1.42 -14.27 7.74
C LEU A 15 -0.14 -13.97 6.97
N TYR A 16 0.97 -13.83 7.70
CA TYR A 16 2.30 -13.61 7.15
C TYR A 16 3.25 -14.72 7.58
N ASN A 17 3.86 -15.40 6.62
CA ASN A 17 5.02 -16.25 6.86
C ASN A 17 6.28 -15.42 6.64
N LYS A 18 7.04 -15.17 7.72
CA LYS A 18 8.15 -14.21 7.76
C LYS A 18 7.71 -12.78 7.35
N ARG A 19 7.80 -12.44 6.06
CA ARG A 19 7.43 -11.14 5.48
C ARG A 19 6.53 -11.25 4.24
N GLN A 20 6.16 -12.46 3.82
CA GLN A 20 5.28 -12.68 2.67
C GLN A 20 3.87 -12.98 3.19
N LYS A 21 2.87 -12.35 2.56
CA LYS A 21 1.46 -12.64 2.80
C LYS A 21 1.19 -14.06 2.31
N CYS A 22 0.71 -14.93 3.21
CA CYS A 22 0.47 -16.34 2.91
C CYS A 22 -1.00 -16.76 3.08
N GLY A 23 -1.84 -15.92 3.69
CA GLY A 23 -3.26 -16.23 3.82
C GLY A 23 -4.12 -15.13 4.46
N LEU A 24 -5.39 -15.46 4.66
CA LEU A 24 -6.40 -14.67 5.33
C LEU A 24 -7.16 -15.57 6.31
N MET A 25 -7.29 -15.13 7.55
CA MET A 25 -8.11 -15.77 8.56
C MET A 25 -9.31 -14.90 8.89
N ARG A 26 -10.48 -15.50 9.07
CA ARG A 26 -11.72 -14.82 9.46
C ARG A 26 -12.39 -15.56 10.59
N THR A 27 -13.20 -14.86 11.37
CA THR A 27 -14.11 -15.47 12.34
C THR A 27 -15.53 -14.95 12.12
N ASN A 28 -16.51 -15.82 12.31
CA ASN A 28 -17.91 -15.49 12.08
C ASN A 28 -18.69 -15.48 13.41
N GLY A 29 -17.99 -15.54 14.55
CA GLY A 29 -18.56 -15.74 15.89
C GLY A 29 -18.77 -17.21 16.26
N GLU A 30 -19.09 -18.06 15.28
CA GLU A 30 -19.31 -19.51 15.47
C GLU A 30 -18.08 -20.37 15.16
N GLY A 31 -17.00 -19.78 14.62
CA GLY A 31 -15.80 -20.51 14.21
C GLY A 31 -14.75 -19.62 13.55
N TYR A 32 -13.66 -20.23 13.10
CA TYR A 32 -12.54 -19.63 12.39
C TYR A 32 -12.34 -20.29 11.03
N SER A 33 -12.12 -19.49 10.00
CA SER A 33 -11.80 -19.96 8.64
C SER A 33 -10.44 -19.43 8.22
N ILE A 34 -9.54 -20.32 7.79
CA ILE A 34 -8.24 -19.94 7.24
C ILE A 34 -8.20 -20.27 5.74
N LEU A 35 -7.91 -19.25 4.95
CA LEU A 35 -7.69 -19.33 3.51
C LEU A 35 -6.22 -19.00 3.21
N GLY A 36 -5.39 -20.00 2.96
CA GLY A 36 -4.00 -19.79 2.56
C GLY A 36 -3.10 -21.00 2.81
N GLU A 37 -1.81 -20.86 2.53
CA GLU A 37 -0.82 -21.86 2.90
C GLU A 37 -0.03 -21.42 4.15
N PRO A 38 0.41 -22.35 5.00
CA PRO A 38 0.26 -23.82 4.92
C PRO A 38 -1.01 -24.36 5.59
N PHE A 39 -1.91 -23.50 6.08
CA PHE A 39 -3.13 -23.90 6.78
C PHE A 39 -4.35 -23.45 6.00
N PHE A 40 -5.19 -24.40 5.64
CA PHE A 40 -6.42 -24.17 4.92
C PHE A 40 -7.55 -24.98 5.55
N GLY A 41 -8.69 -24.36 5.79
CA GLY A 41 -9.87 -25.03 6.31
C GLY A 41 -10.69 -24.16 7.26
N ASP A 42 -11.86 -24.70 7.60
CA ASP A 42 -12.76 -24.16 8.61
C ASP A 42 -12.57 -24.93 9.92
N TYR A 43 -12.69 -24.21 11.03
CA TYR A 43 -12.48 -24.67 12.39
C TYR A 43 -13.63 -24.15 13.24
N LEU A 44 -14.27 -25.02 14.01
CA LEU A 44 -15.46 -24.71 14.80
C LEU A 44 -15.10 -23.93 16.07
N SER A 45 -13.89 -24.10 16.59
CA SER A 45 -13.46 -23.40 17.80
C SER A 45 -12.00 -22.94 17.72
N PHE A 46 -11.64 -22.02 18.61
CA PHE A 46 -10.25 -21.59 18.77
C PHE A 46 -9.36 -22.76 19.23
N GLU A 47 -9.91 -23.67 20.03
CA GLU A 47 -9.23 -24.87 20.51
C GLU A 47 -8.91 -25.84 19.36
N GLU A 48 -9.86 -26.09 18.45
CA GLU A 48 -9.64 -26.92 17.26
C GLU A 48 -8.58 -26.29 16.33
N LEU A 49 -8.61 -24.97 16.20
CA LEU A 49 -7.61 -24.22 15.47
C LEU A 49 -6.23 -24.35 16.13
N GLN A 50 -6.14 -24.26 17.46
CA GLN A 50 -4.89 -24.46 18.19
C GLN A 50 -4.38 -25.90 18.12
N GLU A 51 -5.25 -26.91 18.13
CA GLU A 51 -4.82 -28.31 17.98
C GLU A 51 -4.22 -28.60 16.60
N ARG A 52 -4.88 -28.13 15.52
CA ARG A 52 -4.40 -28.36 14.15
C ARG A 52 -3.23 -27.47 13.76
N VAL A 53 -3.21 -26.22 14.21
CA VAL A 53 -2.21 -25.23 13.80
C VAL A 53 -1.06 -25.13 14.81
N GLY A 54 -1.31 -25.44 16.08
CA GLY A 54 -0.38 -25.29 17.20
C GLY A 54 -0.09 -23.82 17.54
N ASP A 55 0.94 -23.60 18.37
CA ASP A 55 1.51 -22.26 18.68
C ASP A 55 2.22 -21.58 17.48
N LYS A 56 1.95 -22.03 16.27
CA LYS A 56 2.58 -21.52 15.05
C LYS A 56 1.97 -20.18 14.63
N ILE A 57 0.73 -19.87 15.01
CA ILE A 57 0.10 -18.57 14.73
C ILE A 57 0.28 -17.63 15.93
N LYS A 58 0.99 -16.52 15.72
CA LYS A 58 1.09 -15.44 16.69
C LYS A 58 0.19 -14.29 16.28
N PHE A 59 -0.78 -13.95 17.13
CA PHE A 59 -1.63 -12.79 16.96
C PHE A 59 -0.85 -11.53 17.30
N VAL A 60 -0.51 -10.76 16.27
CA VAL A 60 0.16 -9.49 16.44
C VAL A 60 -0.90 -8.40 16.44
N LYS A 61 -1.00 -7.64 17.55
CA LYS A 61 -1.77 -6.39 17.58
C LYS A 61 -1.15 -5.46 16.53
N SER A 62 -1.80 -5.36 15.38
CA SER A 62 -1.36 -4.46 14.34
C SER A 62 -1.66 -3.03 14.80
N LYS A 63 -0.70 -2.13 14.62
CA LYS A 63 -1.05 -0.74 14.33
C LYS A 63 -1.75 -0.81 12.98
N ILE A 64 -3.07 -1.01 12.97
CA ILE A 64 -3.88 -0.82 11.79
C ILE A 64 -3.51 0.59 11.33
N LYS A 65 -2.74 0.70 10.24
CA LYS A 65 -2.70 1.96 9.52
C LYS A 65 -4.14 2.12 9.06
N LYS A 66 -4.93 2.93 9.78
CA LYS A 66 -6.18 3.47 9.27
C LYS A 66 -5.90 3.76 7.81
N GLN A 67 -6.69 3.18 6.93
CA GLN A 67 -6.77 3.62 5.56
C GLN A 67 -7.19 5.09 5.69
N SER A 68 -6.20 5.97 5.75
CA SER A 68 -6.39 7.40 5.87
C SER A 68 -7.21 7.77 4.66
N GLU A 69 -8.33 8.46 4.89
CA GLU A 69 -9.05 9.18 3.85
C GLU A 69 -8.00 9.71 2.86
N GLU A 70 -8.05 9.21 1.62
CA GLU A 70 -7.03 9.55 0.66
C GLU A 70 -7.15 11.05 0.43
N ASN A 71 -6.15 11.81 0.89
CA ASN A 71 -6.12 13.23 0.62
C ASN A 71 -6.00 13.41 -0.89
N ILE A 72 -6.91 14.18 -1.48
CA ILE A 72 -6.93 14.43 -2.91
C ILE A 72 -6.53 15.88 -3.15
N LEU A 73 -5.60 16.09 -4.08
CA LEU A 73 -5.27 17.40 -4.62
C LEU A 73 -5.48 17.36 -6.13
N ASN A 74 -6.42 18.18 -6.61
CA ASN A 74 -6.76 18.28 -8.03
C ASN A 74 -7.01 16.91 -8.68
N GLU A 75 -7.89 16.10 -8.06
CA GLU A 75 -8.23 14.73 -8.46
C GLU A 75 -7.13 13.66 -8.33
N TYR A 76 -5.94 14.01 -7.83
CA TYR A 76 -4.84 13.07 -7.63
C TYR A 76 -4.57 12.81 -6.15
N PRO A 77 -4.28 11.56 -5.74
CA PRO A 77 -4.10 11.23 -4.35
C PRO A 77 -2.75 11.72 -3.81
N VAL A 78 -2.74 12.04 -2.52
CA VAL A 78 -1.63 12.64 -1.78
C VAL A 78 -1.25 11.73 -0.62
N LYS A 79 0.03 11.38 -0.55
CA LYS A 79 0.56 10.46 0.48
C LYS A 79 0.63 11.06 1.89
N HIS A 80 0.54 12.37 2.01
CA HIS A 80 0.73 13.09 3.27
C HIS A 80 -0.62 13.49 3.85
N ILE A 81 -0.75 13.40 5.18
CA ILE A 81 -1.99 13.70 5.91
C ILE A 81 -2.34 15.18 5.83
N GLU A 82 -1.33 16.05 5.81
CA GLU A 82 -1.49 17.49 5.72
C GLU A 82 -0.81 18.02 4.47
N MET A 83 -1.43 19.04 3.88
CA MET A 83 -0.97 19.72 2.68
C MET A 83 -0.91 21.21 2.98
N PHE A 84 0.24 21.82 2.74
CA PHE A 84 0.43 23.26 2.85
C PHE A 84 0.85 23.83 1.50
N ASP A 85 0.65 25.13 1.30
CA ASP A 85 1.08 25.88 0.11
C ASP A 85 0.78 25.16 -1.23
N THR A 86 -0.47 24.72 -1.42
CA THR A 86 -0.89 24.00 -2.62
C THR A 86 -0.83 24.91 -3.85
N LYS A 87 -0.36 24.38 -4.97
CA LYS A 87 -0.35 25.05 -6.28
C LYS A 87 -0.89 24.10 -7.33
N ILE A 88 -1.85 24.57 -8.11
CA ILE A 88 -2.40 23.84 -9.24
C ILE A 88 -1.71 24.42 -10.49
N GLU A 89 -0.94 23.59 -11.16
CA GLU A 89 -0.20 23.95 -12.37
C GLU A 89 -0.69 23.04 -13.51
N GLU A 90 -0.59 23.49 -14.76
CA GLU A 90 -1.10 22.74 -15.93
C GLU A 90 -0.51 21.33 -16.04
N LYS A 91 0.77 21.17 -15.66
CA LYS A 91 1.48 19.89 -15.75
C LYS A 91 1.16 18.94 -14.61
N TYR A 92 1.12 19.46 -13.39
CA TYR A 92 0.82 18.69 -12.18
C TYR A 92 0.61 19.62 -10.98
N SER A 93 -0.20 19.20 -10.02
CA SER A 93 -0.41 19.97 -8.79
C SER A 93 0.66 19.65 -7.75
N THR A 94 1.13 20.67 -7.04
CA THR A 94 2.19 20.57 -6.03
C THR A 94 1.74 21.06 -4.66
N TYR A 95 2.37 20.55 -3.59
CA TYR A 95 2.12 20.95 -2.21
C TYR A 95 3.37 20.79 -1.36
N THR A 96 3.41 21.41 -0.19
CA THR A 96 4.46 21.24 0.81
C THR A 96 3.94 20.39 1.97
N LYS A 97 4.83 19.57 2.55
CA LYS A 97 4.48 18.73 3.71
C LYS A 97 4.41 19.54 5.01
N LYS A 98 5.13 20.66 5.07
CA LYS A 98 5.23 21.55 6.22
C LYS A 98 5.02 22.98 5.72
N GLN A 99 4.32 23.78 6.51
CA GLN A 99 4.15 25.20 6.23
C GLN A 99 5.52 25.91 6.05
N GLY A 100 5.67 26.71 5.00
CA GLY A 100 6.91 27.46 4.73
C GLY A 100 8.10 26.62 4.22
N SER A 101 7.91 25.33 3.96
CA SER A 101 8.96 24.48 3.39
C SER A 101 9.20 24.77 1.91
N SER A 102 10.46 24.89 1.51
CA SER A 102 10.85 24.99 0.08
C SER A 102 10.67 23.67 -0.67
N ASP A 103 10.67 22.54 0.04
CA ASP A 103 10.51 21.21 -0.56
C ASP A 103 9.06 20.95 -0.98
N ARG A 104 8.81 21.06 -2.28
CA ARG A 104 7.51 20.77 -2.90
C ARG A 104 7.41 19.32 -3.40
N TYR A 105 6.21 18.75 -3.30
CA TYR A 105 5.87 17.42 -3.77
C TYR A 105 4.74 17.50 -4.78
N ALA A 106 4.79 16.69 -5.83
CA ALA A 106 3.70 16.58 -6.80
C ALA A 106 2.63 15.60 -6.29
N ALA A 107 1.35 15.85 -6.58
CA ALA A 107 0.25 14.96 -6.21
C ALA A 107 0.06 13.83 -7.23
N GLY A 108 -0.27 12.63 -6.75
CA GLY A 108 -0.53 11.46 -7.60
C GLY A 108 0.62 10.47 -7.74
N TYR A 109 0.37 9.47 -8.57
CA TYR A 109 1.33 8.44 -8.93
C TYR A 109 2.06 8.81 -10.22
N TYR A 110 3.36 8.54 -10.26
CA TYR A 110 4.21 8.84 -11.40
C TYR A 110 5.11 7.65 -11.73
N GLY A 111 5.57 7.60 -12.97
CA GLY A 111 6.77 6.90 -13.37
C GLY A 111 7.87 7.89 -13.68
N VAL A 112 9.06 7.70 -13.12
CA VAL A 112 10.22 8.57 -13.37
C VAL A 112 11.33 7.73 -13.96
N LYS A 113 11.97 8.20 -15.03
CA LYS A 113 13.01 7.46 -15.74
C LYS A 113 14.37 7.69 -15.07
N PHE A 114 14.91 6.65 -14.45
CA PHE A 114 16.26 6.66 -13.87
C PHE A 114 17.14 5.65 -14.59
N LYS A 115 18.32 6.08 -15.04
CA LYS A 115 19.35 5.21 -15.68
C LYS A 115 18.76 4.30 -16.78
N GLY A 116 17.82 4.83 -17.57
CA GLY A 116 17.17 4.11 -18.66
C GLY A 116 15.92 3.30 -18.29
N ALA A 117 15.62 3.10 -17.00
CA ALA A 117 14.45 2.35 -16.56
C ALA A 117 13.37 3.25 -15.96
N TRP A 118 12.10 2.94 -16.24
CA TRP A 118 10.96 3.60 -15.61
C TRP A 118 10.70 3.05 -14.22
N VAL A 119 10.77 3.93 -13.21
CA VAL A 119 10.61 3.58 -11.80
C VAL A 119 9.34 4.19 -11.22
N PRO A 120 8.50 3.41 -10.51
CA PRO A 120 7.31 3.93 -9.86
C PRO A 120 7.64 4.88 -8.71
N LYS A 121 7.01 6.05 -8.66
CA LYS A 121 7.04 7.01 -7.54
C LYS A 121 5.63 7.44 -7.13
N TYR A 122 5.42 7.67 -5.84
CA TYR A 122 4.18 8.21 -5.29
C TYR A 122 4.47 9.52 -4.56
N CYS A 123 3.83 10.60 -5.01
CA CYS A 123 4.15 11.97 -4.65
C CYS A 123 5.67 12.27 -4.65
N PRO A 124 6.35 12.24 -5.82
CA PRO A 124 7.76 12.60 -5.92
C PRO A 124 7.97 14.08 -5.58
N ARG A 125 9.22 14.46 -5.31
CA ARG A 125 9.58 15.89 -5.19
C ARG A 125 9.39 16.56 -6.54
N ALA A 126 8.87 17.79 -6.58
CA ALA A 126 8.68 18.53 -7.83
C ALA A 126 9.99 18.65 -8.62
N LYS A 127 11.08 18.98 -7.91
CA LYS A 127 12.44 18.98 -8.47
C LYS A 127 12.83 17.67 -9.18
N THR A 128 12.39 16.51 -8.68
CA THR A 128 12.65 15.23 -9.35
C THR A 128 11.92 15.09 -10.69
N LEU A 129 10.74 15.70 -10.83
CA LEU A 129 10.01 15.73 -12.09
C LEU A 129 10.57 16.78 -13.06
N GLU A 130 11.24 17.82 -12.55
CA GLU A 130 11.98 18.79 -13.35
C GLU A 130 13.30 18.19 -13.88
N ASP A 131 14.03 17.45 -13.03
CA ASP A 131 15.34 16.91 -13.35
C ASP A 131 15.30 15.65 -14.24
N TYR A 132 14.18 14.91 -14.25
CA TYR A 132 14.08 13.61 -14.93
C TYR A 132 12.81 13.48 -15.77
N PRO A 133 12.87 12.78 -16.91
CA PRO A 133 11.67 12.42 -17.68
C PRO A 133 10.69 11.63 -16.81
N TYR A 134 9.41 12.00 -16.89
CA TYR A 134 8.35 11.37 -16.13
C TYR A 134 7.11 11.07 -16.98
N ILE A 135 6.27 10.16 -16.49
CA ILE A 135 4.94 9.84 -17.01
C ILE A 135 3.95 9.93 -15.84
N GLY A 136 2.81 10.56 -16.09
CA GLY A 136 1.75 10.84 -15.13
C GLY A 136 1.36 12.32 -15.15
N PRO A 137 0.61 12.81 -14.15
CA PRO A 137 0.13 12.08 -12.97
C PRO A 137 -0.92 11.00 -13.27
N PHE A 138 -0.96 9.96 -12.45
CA PHE A 138 -1.99 8.92 -12.44
C PHE A 138 -2.80 8.97 -11.13
N LYS A 139 -4.10 8.69 -11.22
CA LYS A 139 -5.02 8.64 -10.07
C LYS A 139 -4.80 7.42 -9.19
N ASP A 140 -4.36 6.30 -9.77
CA ASP A 140 -4.21 5.05 -9.03
C ASP A 140 -2.88 4.34 -9.33
N LYS A 141 -2.48 3.49 -8.38
CA LYS A 141 -1.24 2.71 -8.46
C LYS A 141 -1.25 1.72 -9.63
N ILE A 142 -2.41 1.12 -9.93
CA ILE A 142 -2.54 0.02 -10.88
C ILE A 142 -2.32 0.52 -12.31
N SER A 143 -2.98 1.62 -12.68
CA SER A 143 -2.81 2.31 -13.96
C SER A 143 -1.36 2.68 -14.19
N ARG A 144 -0.71 3.30 -13.19
CA ARG A 144 0.71 3.65 -13.27
C ARG A 144 1.56 2.39 -13.49
N ASP A 145 1.41 1.37 -12.65
CA ASP A 145 2.21 0.14 -12.73
C ASP A 145 2.02 -0.57 -14.09
N HIS A 146 0.80 -0.57 -14.63
CA HIS A 146 0.49 -1.12 -15.97
C HIS A 146 1.24 -0.38 -17.08
N ILE A 147 1.19 0.95 -17.10
CA ILE A 147 1.90 1.77 -18.10
C ILE A 147 3.41 1.58 -18.01
N LEU A 148 3.99 1.60 -16.80
CA LEU A 148 5.45 1.41 -16.67
C LEU A 148 5.91 0.02 -17.09
N ARG A 149 5.08 -1.00 -16.89
CA ARG A 149 5.38 -2.34 -17.41
C ARG A 149 5.44 -2.33 -18.94
N ILE A 150 4.50 -1.70 -19.61
CA ILE A 150 4.52 -1.59 -21.09
C ILE A 150 5.78 -0.84 -21.54
N GLU A 151 6.05 0.32 -20.95
CA GLU A 151 7.20 1.15 -21.32
C GLU A 151 8.55 0.48 -21.09
N ASN A 152 8.72 -0.28 -20.01
CA ASN A 152 9.96 -1.01 -19.76
C ASN A 152 10.16 -2.23 -20.67
N ASN A 153 9.08 -2.74 -21.29
CA ASN A 153 9.15 -3.87 -22.23
C ASN A 153 9.33 -3.42 -23.69
N LYS A 154 9.24 -2.11 -23.99
CA LYS A 154 9.67 -1.53 -25.26
C LYS A 154 11.20 -1.49 -25.28
N LYS A 155 11.82 -2.65 -25.52
CA LYS A 155 13.23 -2.78 -25.86
C LYS A 155 13.41 -2.76 -27.37
#